data_AF-A0A840WLP3-F1
#
_entry.id   AF-A0A840WLP3-F1
#
_cell.length_a   1.000
_cell.length_b   1.000
_cell.length_c   1.000
_cell.angle_alpha   90.00
_cell.angle_beta   90.00
_cell.angle_gamma   90.00
#
_symmetry.space_group_name_H-M   'P 1'
#
loop_
_entity.id
_entity.type
_entity.pdbx_description
1 polymer ?
#
loop_
_entity_poly.entity_id
_entity_poly.type
_entity_poly.pdbx_seq_one_letter_code
_entity_poly.pdbx_strand_id
1 'polypeptide(L)'
;MVTCWAPLHPEATPHLTRHSHRSWLDEIGVPPGLADKRMGHFETAIPGTYKHPTETGRKRLREDLEELWEESLDERLWWSEWSLVAPLDQALKKREAGR
;
A
#
# COMPACT_ATOMS: atom_id res chain seq x y z
N MET A 1 18.61 -14.05 -16.77
CA MET A 1 17.23 -13.60 -16.52
C MET A 1 17.23 -12.94 -15.16
N VAL A 2 17.06 -11.62 -15.06
CA VAL A 2 17.08 -10.94 -13.75
C VAL A 2 15.70 -11.13 -13.12
N THR A 3 15.60 -12.05 -12.16
CA THR A 3 14.39 -12.26 -11.37
C THR A 3 14.33 -11.18 -10.30
N CYS A 4 13.78 -10.01 -10.62
CA CYS A 4 13.51 -8.94 -9.64
C CYS A 4 12.41 -9.31 -8.62
N TRP A 5 11.87 -10.53 -8.71
CA TRP A 5 10.80 -11.06 -7.85
C TRP A 5 11.23 -12.29 -7.05
N ALA A 6 12.52 -12.64 -7.05
CA ALA A 6 13.00 -13.66 -6.14
C ALA A 6 12.84 -13.13 -4.70
N PRO A 7 12.20 -13.88 -3.80
CA PRO A 7 12.02 -13.44 -2.43
C PRO A 7 13.39 -13.21 -1.77
N LEU A 8 13.61 -12.00 -1.25
CA LEU A 8 14.84 -11.66 -0.54
C LEU A 8 14.98 -12.43 0.77
N HIS A 9 13.84 -12.84 1.35
CA HIS A 9 13.77 -13.66 2.55
C HIS A 9 13.11 -15.02 2.21
N PRO A 10 13.64 -16.18 2.67
CA PRO A 10 13.13 -17.50 2.31
C PRO A 10 11.65 -17.73 2.64
N GLU A 11 11.14 -17.04 3.65
CA GLU A 11 9.74 -17.13 4.10
C GLU A 11 8.83 -16.05 3.45
N ALA A 12 9.39 -15.18 2.61
CA ALA A 12 8.60 -14.15 1.94
C ALA A 12 7.62 -14.79 0.96
N THR A 13 6.36 -14.83 1.36
CA THR A 13 5.25 -15.26 0.50
C THR A 13 4.46 -14.03 0.03
N PRO A 14 3.73 -14.12 -1.09
CA PRO A 14 2.75 -13.09 -1.46
C PRO A 14 1.71 -12.81 -0.36
N HIS A 15 1.48 -13.75 0.57
CA HIS A 15 0.58 -13.52 1.70
C HIS A 15 1.13 -12.51 2.72
N LEU A 16 2.46 -12.43 2.87
CA LEU A 16 3.05 -11.44 3.76
C LEU A 16 2.80 -10.01 3.29
N THR A 17 2.74 -9.76 1.97
CA THR A 17 2.41 -8.42 1.45
C THR A 17 0.99 -8.00 1.80
N ARG A 18 0.06 -8.96 1.94
CA ARG A 18 -1.28 -8.70 2.48
C ARG A 18 -1.23 -8.31 3.96
N HIS A 19 -0.38 -8.93 4.77
CA HIS A 19 -0.21 -8.52 6.17
C HIS A 19 0.45 -7.14 6.32
N SER A 20 1.42 -6.82 5.46
CA SER A 20 1.98 -5.46 5.38
C SER A 20 0.90 -4.44 5.04
N HIS A 21 0.02 -4.74 4.07
CA HIS A 21 -1.11 -3.86 3.74
C HIS A 21 -2.04 -3.63 4.93
N ARG A 22 -2.30 -4.65 5.77
CA ARG A 22 -3.08 -4.45 7.00
C ARG A 22 -2.39 -3.48 7.97
N SER A 23 -1.08 -3.65 8.17
CA SER A 23 -0.30 -2.82 9.08
C SER A 23 -0.31 -1.36 8.65
N TRP A 24 -0.13 -1.08 7.35
CA TRP A 24 -0.23 0.28 6.80
C TRP A 24 -1.60 0.93 7.02
N LEU A 25 -2.69 0.17 6.85
CA LEU A 25 -4.04 0.68 7.12
C LEU A 25 -4.20 1.08 8.59
N ASP A 26 -3.64 0.31 9.51
CA ASP A 26 -3.67 0.64 10.94
C ASP A 26 -2.77 1.87 11.24
N GLU A 27 -1.59 1.97 10.63
CA GLU A 27 -0.64 3.09 10.79
C GLU A 27 -1.21 4.43 10.30
N ILE A 28 -1.85 4.46 9.12
CA ILE A 28 -2.49 5.68 8.59
C ILE A 28 -3.87 5.95 9.21
N GLY A 29 -4.27 5.17 10.23
CA GLY A 29 -5.45 5.43 11.04
C GLY A 29 -6.78 5.13 10.34
N VAL A 30 -6.81 4.15 9.44
CA VAL A 30 -8.02 3.75 8.72
C VAL A 30 -9.02 3.13 9.70
N PRO A 31 -10.29 3.57 9.72
CA PRO A 31 -11.29 2.98 10.60
C PRO A 31 -11.44 1.46 10.38
N PRO A 32 -11.57 0.64 11.44
CA PRO A 32 -11.55 -0.82 11.34
C PRO A 32 -12.50 -1.39 10.27
N GLY A 33 -13.76 -0.96 10.23
CA GLY A 33 -14.72 -1.45 9.23
C GLY A 33 -14.38 -1.07 7.78
N LEU A 34 -13.66 0.04 7.55
CA LEU A 34 -13.15 0.38 6.21
C LEU A 34 -11.89 -0.44 5.89
N ALA A 35 -11.01 -0.66 6.86
CA ALA A 35 -9.83 -1.51 6.72
C ALA A 35 -10.24 -2.96 6.41
N ASP A 36 -11.19 -3.53 7.15
CA ASP A 36 -11.69 -4.88 6.94
C ASP A 36 -12.39 -5.03 5.59
N LYS A 37 -13.21 -4.07 5.19
CA LYS A 37 -13.78 -4.06 3.84
C LYS A 37 -12.69 -4.00 2.76
N ARG A 38 -11.64 -3.19 2.95
CA ARG A 38 -10.48 -3.11 2.02
C ARG A 38 -9.73 -4.44 1.96
N MET A 39 -9.63 -5.15 3.09
CA MET A 39 -9.03 -6.47 3.19
C MET A 39 -9.94 -7.57 2.63
N GLY A 40 -11.22 -7.29 2.31
CA GLY A 40 -12.18 -8.28 1.86
C GLY A 40 -12.72 -9.18 2.99
N HIS A 41 -12.60 -8.73 4.24
CA HIS A 41 -13.22 -9.40 5.38
C HIS A 41 -14.72 -9.08 5.42
N PHE A 42 -15.54 -10.10 5.68
CA PHE A 42 -16.95 -9.93 5.99
C PHE A 42 -17.10 -9.78 7.51
N GLU A 43 -17.42 -8.58 7.97
CA GLU A 43 -17.57 -8.30 9.39
C GLU A 43 -18.98 -8.74 9.84
N THR A 44 -19.07 -9.90 10.49
CA THR A 44 -20.34 -10.48 10.99
C THR A 44 -20.71 -9.97 12.39
N ALA A 45 -19.98 -9.00 12.93
CA ALA A 45 -20.18 -8.45 14.28
C ALA A 45 -21.08 -7.20 14.26
N ILE A 46 -21.74 -6.94 15.40
CA ILE A 46 -22.70 -5.83 15.63
C ILE A 46 -22.18 -4.43 15.17
N PRO A 47 -20.87 -4.08 15.29
CA PRO A 47 -20.36 -2.81 14.77
C PRO A 47 -20.50 -2.65 13.24
N GLY A 48 -20.41 -3.75 12.48
CA GLY A 48 -20.58 -3.78 11.03
C GLY A 48 -22.00 -3.41 10.58
N THR A 49 -22.97 -3.45 11.50
CA THR A 49 -24.36 -3.05 11.25
C THR A 49 -24.55 -1.53 11.18
N TYR A 50 -23.67 -0.73 11.79
CA TYR A 50 -23.86 0.72 11.91
C TYR A 50 -22.73 1.58 11.34
N LYS A 51 -21.51 1.03 11.19
CA LYS A 51 -20.34 1.77 10.71
C LYS A 51 -20.02 1.38 9.28
N HIS A 52 -20.75 1.98 8.34
CA HIS A 52 -20.45 1.80 6.92
C HIS A 52 -19.35 2.74 6.44
N PRO A 53 -18.44 2.27 5.59
CA PRO A 53 -17.53 3.14 4.87
C PRO A 53 -18.27 4.26 4.14
N THR A 54 -17.94 5.50 4.48
CA THR A 54 -18.47 6.69 3.80
C THR A 54 -17.67 6.96 2.53
N GLU A 55 -18.23 7.76 1.63
CA GLU A 55 -17.50 8.21 0.44
C GLU A 55 -16.28 9.07 0.82
N THR A 56 -16.45 9.98 1.78
CA THR A 56 -15.35 10.78 2.35
C THR A 56 -14.24 9.90 2.93
N GLY A 57 -14.60 8.86 3.69
CA GLY A 57 -13.60 7.92 4.24
C GLY A 57 -12.86 7.13 3.16
N ARG A 58 -13.55 6.73 2.08
CA ARG A 58 -12.91 6.09 0.92
C ARG A 58 -11.98 7.04 0.16
N LYS A 59 -12.39 8.31 0.02
CA LYS A 59 -11.57 9.35 -0.60
C LYS A 59 -10.28 9.56 0.20
N ARG A 60 -10.41 9.75 1.51
CA ARG A 60 -9.27 9.91 2.42
C ARG A 60 -8.33 8.70 2.39
N LEU A 61 -8.86 7.48 2.47
CA LEU A 61 -8.04 6.26 2.34
C LEU A 61 -7.20 6.26 1.06
N ARG A 62 -7.77 6.69 -0.08
CA ARG A 62 -7.03 6.75 -1.34
C ARG A 62 -5.93 7.80 -1.29
N GLU A 63 -6.21 8.97 -0.72
CA GLU A 63 -5.25 10.06 -0.56
C GLU A 63 -4.09 9.63 0.36
N ASP A 64 -4.38 9.03 1.51
CA ASP A 64 -3.37 8.55 2.46
C ASP A 64 -2.50 7.41 1.85
N LEU A 65 -3.10 6.50 1.07
CA LEU A 65 -2.34 5.45 0.37
C LEU A 65 -1.48 6.00 -0.78
N GLU A 66 -1.92 7.07 -1.44
CA GLU A 66 -1.14 7.75 -2.47
C GLU A 66 0.07 8.46 -1.84
N GLU A 67 -0.11 9.10 -0.69
CA GLU A 67 0.97 9.72 0.07
C GLU A 67 2.03 8.69 0.48
N LEU A 68 1.61 7.55 1.06
CA LEU A 68 2.53 6.44 1.36
C LEU A 68 3.29 5.94 0.13
N TRP A 69 2.63 5.89 -1.03
CA TRP A 69 3.28 5.50 -2.28
C TRP A 69 4.35 6.51 -2.70
N GLU A 70 4.04 7.80 -2.69
CA GLU A 70 4.98 8.86 -3.06
C GLU A 70 6.17 8.95 -2.08
N GLU A 71 5.94 8.79 -0.77
CA GLU A 71 7.00 8.67 0.24
C GLU A 71 7.91 7.45 -0.04
N SER A 72 7.32 6.30 -0.37
CA SER A 72 8.09 5.10 -0.71
C SER A 72 8.95 5.29 -1.98
N LEU A 73 8.50 6.11 -2.94
CA LEU A 73 9.31 6.47 -4.10
C LEU A 73 10.50 7.35 -3.69
N ASP A 74 10.31 8.26 -2.74
CA ASP A 74 11.41 9.08 -2.23
C ASP A 74 12.47 8.26 -1.51
N GLU A 75 12.06 7.34 -0.65
CA GLU A 75 12.94 6.36 -0.01
C GLU A 75 13.64 5.50 -1.05
N ARG A 76 12.89 5.02 -2.06
CA ARG A 76 13.46 4.18 -3.12
C ARG A 76 14.50 4.92 -3.96
N LEU A 77 14.30 6.21 -4.23
CA LEU A 77 15.28 7.07 -4.92
C LEU A 77 16.55 7.28 -4.09
N TRP A 78 16.45 7.30 -2.75
CA TRP A 78 17.63 7.36 -1.88
C TRP A 78 18.55 6.14 -2.06
N TRP A 79 17.97 4.97 -2.32
CA TRP A 79 18.74 3.74 -2.57
C TRP A 79 19.23 3.61 -4.02
N SER A 80 18.42 4.00 -5.00
CA SER A 80 18.79 3.93 -6.43
C SER A 80 17.80 4.70 -7.31
N GLU A 81 18.34 5.41 -8.31
CA GLU A 81 17.55 6.26 -9.22
C GLU A 81 16.79 5.48 -10.31
N TRP A 82 17.00 4.17 -10.44
CA TRP A 82 16.47 3.37 -11.55
C TRP A 82 15.99 1.99 -11.11
N SER A 83 15.20 1.34 -11.97
CA SER A 83 14.71 -0.02 -11.72
C SER A 83 14.67 -0.85 -13.00
N LEU A 84 14.90 -2.16 -12.86
CA LEU A 84 14.64 -3.12 -13.95
C LEU A 84 13.14 -3.40 -14.13
N VAL A 85 12.31 -3.01 -13.16
CA VAL A 85 10.86 -3.09 -13.26
C VAL A 85 10.36 -1.83 -13.93
N ALA A 86 10.02 -1.92 -15.23
CA ALA A 86 9.71 -0.76 -16.06
C ALA A 86 8.64 0.20 -15.48
N PRO A 87 7.52 -0.27 -14.88
CA PRO A 87 6.56 0.65 -14.24
C PRO A 87 7.16 1.41 -13.06
N LEU A 88 8.00 0.76 -12.24
CA LEU A 88 8.67 1.42 -11.12
C LEU A 88 9.74 2.40 -11.63
N ASP A 89 10.50 2.03 -12.65
CA ASP A 89 11.49 2.90 -13.27
C ASP A 89 10.86 4.19 -13.82
N GLN A 90 9.69 4.07 -14.47
CA GLN A 90 8.93 5.22 -14.95
C GLN A 90 8.43 6.10 -13.79
N ALA A 91 7.96 5.49 -12.70
CA ALA A 91 7.53 6.22 -11.51
C ALA A 91 8.70 6.97 -10.85
N LEU A 92 9.85 6.33 -10.71
CA LEU A 92 11.07 6.94 -10.15
C LEU A 92 11.54 8.13 -11.00
N LYS A 93 11.60 7.97 -12.33
CA LYS A 93 11.94 9.06 -13.25
C LYS A 93 10.97 10.23 -13.18
N LYS A 94 9.67 9.95 -13.07
CA LYS A 94 8.65 10.99 -12.92
C LYS A 94 8.78 11.72 -11.58
N ARG A 95 9.04 10.99 -10.50
CA ARG A 95 9.26 11.54 -9.15
C ARG A 95 10.50 12.43 -9.12
N GLU A 96 11.61 11.95 -9.68
CA GLU A 96 12.88 12.68 -9.78
C GLU A 96 12.74 13.97 -10.61
N ALA A 97 12.05 13.92 -11.75
CA ALA A 97 11.81 15.10 -12.58
C ALA A 97 10.89 16.16 -11.93
N GLY A 98 10.16 15.79 -10.88
CA GLY A 98 9.30 16.68 -10.11
C GLY A 98 9.94 17.30 -8.86
N ARG A 99 11.18 16.90 -8.51
CA ARG A 99 11.97 17.50 -7.43
C ARG A 99 12.64 18.79 -7.89
#